data_AF-A0A1L3F0S2-F1
#
_entry.id   AF-A0A1L3F0S2-F1
#
_cell.length_a   1.000
_cell.length_b   1.000
_cell.length_c   1.000
_cell.angle_alpha   90.00
_cell.angle_beta   90.00
_cell.angle_gamma   90.00
#
_symmetry.space_group_name_H-M   'P 1'
#
loop_
_entity.id
_entity.type
_entity.pdbx_description
1 polymer ?
#
loop_
_entity_poly.entity_id
_entity_poly.type
_entity_poly.pdbx_seq_one_letter_code
_entity_poly.pdbx_strand_id
1 'polypeptide(L)'
;MSEPRSRSAGRRGPVVGSVQAKVQAKRAPGPMQKLSVRAQNVLKELAVDLTGEQPPKGNWLPSRELLLALTAERLATARNCGPHTMQEIVDWAQGCGVTIKPVIPPGGSLSQMWAELIANASAGSLTSAEIASALQRSIRRKSVRIPIAFQVILVKILLSSFE
;
A
#
# COMPACT_ATOMS: atom_id res chain seq x y z
N MET A 1 32.09 67.84 -28.41
CA MET A 1 30.75 67.23 -28.32
C MET A 1 30.70 66.35 -27.09
N SER A 2 29.58 66.42 -26.38
CA SER A 2 29.39 66.12 -24.96
C SER A 2 29.35 64.63 -24.61
N GLU A 3 29.89 64.29 -23.44
CA GLU A 3 29.32 63.25 -22.54
C GLU A 3 28.30 63.93 -21.58
N PRO A 4 27.50 63.24 -20.74
CA PRO A 4 27.37 61.79 -20.47
C PRO A 4 25.89 61.30 -20.35
N ARG A 5 25.66 59.98 -20.14
CA ARG A 5 24.80 59.41 -19.06
C ARG A 5 24.64 57.88 -19.13
N SER A 6 25.26 57.25 -18.14
CA SER A 6 24.96 56.02 -17.40
C SER A 6 23.58 55.35 -17.56
N ARG A 7 23.56 54.00 -17.65
CA ARG A 7 23.00 53.07 -16.63
C ARG A 7 23.24 51.59 -16.99
N SER A 8 23.67 50.85 -15.97
CA SER A 8 24.01 49.43 -15.90
C SER A 8 22.81 48.52 -15.53
N ALA A 9 23.08 47.21 -15.57
CA ALA A 9 22.27 46.05 -15.14
C ALA A 9 21.42 45.39 -16.24
N GLY A 10 21.39 44.07 -16.42
CA GLY A 10 21.98 42.95 -15.70
C GLY A 10 21.64 41.65 -16.45
N ARG A 11 22.60 40.72 -16.46
CA ARG A 11 22.58 39.38 -17.07
C ARG A 11 21.28 38.61 -16.79
N ARG A 12 20.59 38.14 -17.85
CA ARG A 12 19.67 36.98 -17.77
C ARG A 12 20.41 35.74 -18.27
N GLY A 13 20.76 34.84 -17.36
CA GLY A 13 21.14 33.47 -17.66
C GLY A 13 19.91 32.54 -17.62
N PRO A 14 19.92 31.41 -18.33
CA PRO A 14 18.76 30.51 -18.41
C PRO A 14 18.65 29.64 -17.15
N VAL A 15 17.43 29.53 -16.62
CA VAL A 15 17.07 28.62 -15.53
C VAL A 15 17.00 27.21 -16.09
N VAL A 16 18.01 26.39 -15.79
CA VAL A 16 17.98 24.94 -15.95
C VAL A 16 17.08 24.38 -14.86
N GLY A 17 15.93 23.84 -15.25
CA GLY A 17 14.99 23.17 -14.36
C GLY A 17 15.63 21.93 -13.74
N SER A 18 15.84 21.99 -12.43
CA SER A 18 16.29 20.89 -11.60
C SER A 18 15.24 19.78 -11.58
N VAL A 19 15.43 18.77 -12.42
CA VAL A 19 14.66 17.52 -12.38
C VAL A 19 15.05 16.81 -11.08
N GLN A 20 14.27 17.01 -10.01
CA GLN A 20 14.40 16.23 -8.79
C GLN A 20 13.97 14.80 -9.10
N ALA A 21 14.96 13.98 -9.49
CA ALA A 21 14.90 12.55 -9.36
C ALA A 21 14.56 12.24 -7.90
N LYS A 22 13.33 11.78 -7.67
CA LYS A 22 12.83 11.33 -6.37
C LYS A 22 13.52 10.01 -6.05
N VAL A 23 14.80 10.09 -5.66
CA VAL A 23 15.54 8.97 -5.08
C VAL A 23 14.73 8.52 -3.87
N GLN A 24 14.23 7.30 -3.98
CA GLN A 24 13.52 6.60 -2.92
C GLN A 24 14.53 6.41 -1.79
N ALA A 25 14.62 7.40 -0.92
CA ALA A 25 15.47 7.34 0.26
C ALA A 25 14.99 6.14 1.07
N LYS A 26 15.84 5.11 1.12
CA LYS A 26 15.74 3.99 2.04
C LYS A 26 15.74 4.58 3.45
N ARG A 27 14.55 4.90 3.98
CA ARG A 27 14.39 5.42 5.33
C ARG A 27 15.02 4.41 6.27
N ALA A 28 16.07 4.83 6.97
CA ALA A 28 16.61 4.08 8.09
C ALA A 28 15.47 3.86 9.12
N PRO A 29 15.42 2.70 9.79
CA PRO A 29 14.38 2.46 10.79
C PRO A 29 14.54 3.50 11.89
N GLY A 30 13.56 4.40 12.01
CA GLY A 30 13.49 5.32 13.15
C GLY A 30 13.24 4.54 14.45
N PRO A 31 13.41 5.17 15.63
CA PRO A 31 13.10 4.53 16.91
C PRO A 31 11.68 3.95 16.85
N MET A 32 11.51 2.68 17.28
CA MET A 32 10.25 1.95 17.21
C MET A 32 9.10 2.80 17.76
N GLN A 33 8.29 3.36 16.86
CA GLN A 33 7.10 4.09 17.27
C GLN A 33 6.16 3.09 17.96
N LYS A 34 5.64 3.45 19.13
CA LYS A 34 4.61 2.63 19.79
C LYS A 34 3.39 2.58 18.88
N LEU A 35 2.90 1.38 18.58
CA LEU A 35 1.63 1.19 17.87
C LEU A 35 0.49 1.85 18.66
N SER A 36 -0.37 2.55 17.95
CA SER A 36 -1.64 3.09 18.42
C SER A 36 -2.55 1.97 18.91
N VAL A 37 -3.46 2.29 19.81
CA VAL A 37 -4.45 1.33 20.33
C VAL A 37 -5.25 0.68 19.19
N ARG A 38 -5.57 1.45 18.14
CA ARG A 38 -6.28 0.93 16.97
C ARG A 38 -5.42 -0.09 16.20
N ALA A 39 -4.15 0.24 15.94
CA ALA A 39 -3.25 -0.69 15.26
C ALA A 39 -3.02 -1.97 16.08
N GLN A 40 -2.87 -1.83 17.40
CA GLN A 40 -2.77 -2.99 18.30
C GLN A 40 -4.03 -3.87 18.22
N ASN A 41 -5.23 -3.27 18.26
CA ASN A 41 -6.48 -4.04 18.20
C ASN A 41 -6.63 -4.80 16.88
N VAL A 42 -6.28 -4.18 15.75
CA VAL A 42 -6.24 -4.86 14.44
C VAL A 42 -5.30 -6.07 14.47
N LEU A 43 -4.08 -5.88 14.99
CA LEU A 43 -3.11 -6.98 15.08
C LEU A 43 -3.58 -8.09 16.02
N LYS A 44 -4.30 -7.77 17.10
CA LYS A 44 -4.86 -8.76 18.02
C LYS A 44 -5.93 -9.62 17.38
N GLU A 45 -6.82 -9.02 16.60
CA GLU A 45 -7.83 -9.77 15.82
C GLU A 45 -7.13 -10.71 14.82
N LEU A 46 -6.14 -10.19 14.09
CA LEU A 46 -5.36 -10.99 13.13
C LEU A 46 -4.49 -12.07 13.79
N ALA A 47 -4.05 -11.89 15.04
CA ALA A 47 -3.24 -12.88 15.75
C ALA A 47 -4.02 -14.18 15.96
N VAL A 48 -5.28 -14.05 16.36
CA VAL A 48 -6.16 -15.19 16.57
C VAL A 48 -6.39 -15.93 15.25
N ASP A 49 -6.63 -15.18 14.17
CA ASP A 49 -6.95 -15.75 12.86
C ASP A 49 -5.74 -16.36 12.14
N LEU A 50 -4.54 -15.79 12.30
CA LEU A 50 -3.35 -16.15 11.51
C LEU A 50 -2.41 -17.13 12.23
N THR A 51 -2.27 -17.01 13.54
CA THR A 51 -1.31 -17.82 14.32
C THR A 51 -1.97 -18.59 15.46
N GLY A 52 -3.25 -18.34 15.75
CA GLY A 52 -3.92 -18.90 16.93
C GLY A 52 -3.42 -18.30 18.24
N GLU A 53 -2.59 -17.25 18.18
CA GLU A 53 -2.09 -16.55 19.37
C GLU A 53 -3.25 -15.85 20.08
N GLN A 54 -3.33 -15.99 21.41
CA GLN A 54 -4.32 -15.28 22.23
C GLN A 54 -3.66 -14.07 22.92
N PRO A 55 -3.79 -12.87 22.35
CA PRO A 55 -3.18 -11.68 22.90
C PRO A 55 -3.86 -11.23 24.21
N PRO A 56 -3.10 -10.71 25.19
CA PRO A 56 -3.64 -10.25 26.46
C PRO A 56 -4.47 -8.96 26.31
N LYS A 57 -5.30 -8.68 27.33
CA LYS A 57 -5.96 -7.37 27.49
C LYS A 57 -4.89 -6.35 27.93
N GLY A 58 -4.72 -5.27 27.16
CA GLY A 58 -3.71 -4.22 27.43
C GLY A 58 -2.49 -4.27 26.48
N ASN A 59 -1.34 -3.80 26.96
CA ASN A 59 -0.11 -3.76 26.16
C ASN A 59 0.29 -5.17 25.70
N TRP A 60 0.58 -5.29 24.42
CA TRP A 60 1.00 -6.54 23.80
C TRP A 60 2.01 -6.23 22.69
N LEU A 61 3.03 -7.08 22.60
CA LEU A 61 4.04 -7.01 21.55
C LEU A 61 3.75 -8.14 20.55
N PRO A 62 3.39 -7.83 19.30
CA PRO A 62 3.14 -8.84 18.27
C PRO A 62 4.34 -9.78 18.09
N SER A 63 4.06 -11.08 17.99
CA SER A 63 5.09 -12.09 17.72
C SER A 63 5.71 -11.90 16.33
N ARG A 64 6.96 -12.34 16.17
CA ARG A 64 7.63 -12.32 14.87
C ARG A 64 6.92 -13.23 13.85
N GLU A 65 6.36 -14.34 14.31
CA GLU A 65 5.56 -15.25 13.48
C GLU A 65 4.32 -14.55 12.92
N LEU A 66 3.59 -13.82 13.75
CA LEU A 66 2.47 -13.01 13.29
C LEU A 66 2.92 -11.99 12.24
N LEU A 67 4.01 -11.27 12.51
CA LEU A 67 4.53 -10.28 11.55
C LEU A 67 4.89 -10.89 10.19
N LEU A 68 5.40 -12.13 10.17
CA LEU A 68 5.71 -12.85 8.94
C LEU A 68 4.45 -13.37 8.23
N ALA A 69 3.40 -13.68 8.99
CA ALA A 69 2.10 -14.08 8.45
C ALA A 69 1.26 -12.90 7.94
N LEU A 70 1.59 -11.67 8.36
CA LEU A 70 0.92 -10.46 7.88
C LEU A 70 1.18 -10.23 6.40
N THR A 71 0.09 -9.97 5.70
CA THR A 71 0.11 -9.46 4.33
C THR A 71 -0.69 -8.16 4.25
N ALA A 72 -0.41 -7.33 3.26
CA ALA A 72 -1.14 -6.08 3.09
C ALA A 72 -2.65 -6.31 2.86
N GLU A 73 -3.04 -7.50 2.43
CA GLU A 73 -4.39 -7.88 2.06
C GLU A 73 -5.17 -8.29 3.29
N ARG A 74 -4.52 -9.06 4.19
CA ARG A 74 -5.08 -9.36 5.51
C ARG A 74 -5.32 -8.07 6.28
N LEU A 75 -4.38 -7.13 6.24
CA LEU A 75 -4.56 -5.80 6.82
C LEU A 75 -5.68 -5.03 6.13
N ALA A 76 -5.77 -5.07 4.81
CA ALA A 76 -6.83 -4.40 4.04
C ALA A 76 -8.24 -4.94 4.36
N THR A 77 -8.38 -6.24 4.62
CA THR A 77 -9.66 -6.87 4.97
C THR A 77 -9.97 -6.85 6.46
N ALA A 78 -8.97 -6.56 7.31
CA ALA A 78 -9.16 -6.53 8.75
C ALA A 78 -10.16 -5.44 9.15
N ARG A 79 -11.07 -5.79 10.05
CA ARG A 79 -12.05 -4.85 10.58
C ARG A 79 -11.31 -3.69 11.24
N ASN A 80 -11.81 -2.47 11.04
CA ASN A 80 -11.24 -1.24 11.59
C ASN A 80 -9.80 -0.91 11.14
N CYS A 81 -9.26 -1.59 10.14
CA CYS A 81 -7.94 -1.29 9.58
C CYS A 81 -8.03 -0.28 8.43
N GLY A 82 -8.11 1.00 8.79
CA GLY A 82 -8.11 2.09 7.81
C GLY A 82 -6.74 2.31 7.15
N PRO A 83 -6.66 3.17 6.10
CA PRO A 83 -5.42 3.49 5.39
C PRO A 83 -4.24 3.88 6.28
N HIS A 84 -4.53 4.72 7.28
CA HIS A 84 -3.52 5.23 8.21
C HIS A 84 -3.04 4.13 9.15
N THR A 85 -3.96 3.34 9.70
CA THR A 85 -3.65 2.20 10.58
C THR A 85 -2.84 1.14 9.85
N MET A 86 -3.20 0.84 8.61
CA MET A 86 -2.44 -0.07 7.76
C MET A 86 -1.01 0.42 7.53
N GLN A 87 -0.84 1.70 7.16
CA GLN A 87 0.48 2.27 6.94
C GLN A 87 1.32 2.26 8.23
N GLU A 88 0.70 2.59 9.37
CA GLU A 88 1.33 2.52 10.67
C GLU A 88 1.84 1.12 11.00
N ILE A 89 1.03 0.08 10.78
CA ILE A 89 1.43 -1.32 10.99
C ILE A 89 2.58 -1.71 10.06
N VAL A 90 2.54 -1.30 8.79
CA VAL A 90 3.60 -1.58 7.81
C VAL A 90 4.91 -0.89 8.21
N ASP A 91 4.86 0.39 8.59
CA ASP A 91 6.02 1.16 9.03
C ASP A 91 6.61 0.56 10.32
N TRP A 92 5.74 0.12 11.23
CA TRP A 92 6.15 -0.54 12.48
C TRP A 92 6.82 -1.90 12.23
N ALA A 93 6.22 -2.75 11.39
CA ALA A 93 6.76 -4.05 11.03
C ALA A 93 8.13 -3.89 10.33
N GLN A 94 8.27 -2.88 9.46
CA GLN A 94 9.55 -2.54 8.85
C GLN A 94 10.58 -2.10 9.90
N GLY A 95 10.16 -1.33 10.91
CA GLY A 95 10.96 -1.01 12.09
C GLY A 95 11.45 -2.24 12.86
N CYS A 96 10.66 -3.32 12.84
CA CYS A 96 11.00 -4.63 13.42
C CYS A 96 11.83 -5.52 12.47
N GLY A 97 12.23 -5.01 11.29
CA GLY A 97 12.98 -5.77 10.29
C GLY A 97 12.12 -6.69 9.41
N VAL A 98 10.80 -6.59 9.47
CA VAL A 98 9.87 -7.38 8.65
C VAL A 98 9.24 -6.49 7.57
N THR A 99 9.44 -6.85 6.30
CA THR A 99 8.83 -6.12 5.19
C THR A 99 7.51 -6.79 4.81
N ILE A 100 6.39 -6.15 5.16
CA ILE A 100 5.06 -6.57 4.70
C ILE A 100 4.94 -6.18 3.22
N LYS A 101 4.97 -7.17 2.32
CA LYS A 101 4.86 -6.92 0.88
C LYS A 101 3.40 -6.64 0.51
N PRO A 102 3.12 -5.62 -0.33
CA PRO A 102 1.83 -5.49 -0.98
C PRO A 102 1.69 -6.57 -2.06
N VAL A 103 0.53 -7.22 -2.16
CA VAL A 103 0.23 -8.21 -3.21
C VAL A 103 0.18 -7.57 -4.59
N ILE A 104 -0.32 -6.33 -4.69
CA ILE A 104 -0.23 -5.56 -5.94
C ILE A 104 0.84 -4.49 -5.78
N PRO A 105 1.90 -4.48 -6.61
CA PRO A 105 2.95 -3.47 -6.56
C PRO A 105 2.39 -2.04 -6.54
N PRO A 106 2.99 -1.12 -5.77
CA PRO A 106 2.61 0.29 -5.80
C PRO A 106 3.05 0.91 -7.13
N GLY A 107 2.17 1.68 -7.77
CA GLY A 107 2.42 2.26 -9.10
C GLY A 107 1.51 1.66 -10.19
N GLY A 108 1.73 2.05 -11.44
CA GLY A 108 0.95 1.54 -12.58
C GLY A 108 -0.43 2.19 -12.79
N SER A 109 -0.96 2.00 -14.00
CA SER A 109 -2.33 2.40 -14.35
C SER A 109 -3.34 1.36 -13.82
N LEU A 110 -4.59 1.77 -13.58
CA LEU A 110 -5.63 0.81 -13.23
C LEU A 110 -5.86 -0.21 -14.36
N SER A 111 -5.73 0.22 -15.62
CA SER A 111 -5.87 -0.66 -16.79
C SER A 111 -4.84 -1.80 -16.76
N GLN A 112 -3.57 -1.48 -16.51
CA GLN A 112 -2.51 -2.48 -16.40
C GLN A 112 -2.76 -3.46 -15.24
N MET A 113 -3.12 -2.93 -14.06
CA MET A 113 -3.48 -3.77 -12.92
C MET A 113 -4.62 -4.74 -13.26
N TRP A 114 -5.69 -4.26 -13.90
CA TRP A 114 -6.80 -5.13 -14.29
C TRP A 114 -6.36 -6.19 -15.32
N ALA A 115 -5.51 -5.83 -16.29
CA ALA A 115 -4.99 -6.76 -17.28
C ALA A 115 -4.15 -7.88 -16.63
N GLU A 116 -3.27 -7.53 -15.69
CA GLU A 116 -2.48 -8.51 -14.93
C GLU A 116 -3.39 -9.46 -14.14
N LEU A 117 -4.43 -8.95 -13.47
CA LEU A 117 -5.37 -9.80 -12.74
C LEU A 117 -6.18 -10.74 -13.63
N ILE A 118 -6.58 -10.29 -14.81
CA ILE A 118 -7.26 -11.14 -15.79
C ILE A 118 -6.32 -12.26 -16.28
N ALA A 119 -5.04 -11.94 -16.49
CA ALA A 119 -4.03 -12.93 -16.86
C ALA A 119 -3.82 -13.96 -15.73
N ASN A 120 -3.68 -13.51 -14.49
CA ASN A 120 -3.54 -14.39 -13.32
C ASN A 120 -4.77 -15.27 -13.12
N ALA A 121 -5.97 -14.76 -13.37
CA ALA A 121 -7.21 -15.56 -13.32
C ALA A 121 -7.20 -16.67 -14.37
N SER A 122 -6.78 -16.34 -15.59
CA SER A 122 -6.68 -17.29 -16.70
C SER A 122 -5.61 -18.35 -16.44
N ALA A 123 -4.55 -18.01 -15.69
CA ALA A 123 -3.51 -18.93 -15.24
C ALA A 123 -3.90 -19.75 -14.00
N GLY A 124 -5.09 -19.55 -13.41
CA GLY A 124 -5.52 -20.23 -12.19
C GLY A 124 -4.77 -19.78 -10.93
N SER A 125 -4.06 -18.65 -10.99
CA SER A 125 -3.23 -18.12 -9.89
C SER A 125 -3.83 -16.90 -9.21
N LEU A 126 -5.06 -16.50 -9.55
CA LEU A 126 -5.73 -15.35 -8.94
C LEU A 126 -6.13 -15.65 -7.50
N THR A 127 -5.70 -14.79 -6.58
CA THR A 127 -5.97 -14.90 -5.15
C THR A 127 -7.04 -13.90 -4.70
N SER A 128 -7.77 -14.24 -3.63
CA SER A 128 -8.71 -13.31 -2.96
C SER A 128 -8.03 -12.02 -2.49
N ALA A 129 -6.76 -12.14 -2.14
CA ALA A 129 -5.87 -11.07 -1.69
C ALA A 129 -5.64 -10.03 -2.81
N GLU A 130 -5.36 -10.49 -4.03
CA GLU A 130 -5.23 -9.67 -5.23
C GLU A 130 -6.55 -8.95 -5.58
N ILE A 131 -7.67 -9.68 -5.53
CA ILE A 131 -9.00 -9.13 -5.80
C ILE A 131 -9.31 -7.96 -4.83
N ALA A 132 -9.17 -8.21 -3.52
CA ALA A 132 -9.45 -7.20 -2.49
C ALA A 132 -8.57 -5.96 -2.67
N SER A 133 -7.27 -6.16 -2.91
CA SER A 133 -6.30 -5.08 -3.16
C SER A 133 -6.68 -4.22 -4.36
N ALA A 134 -7.05 -4.83 -5.48
CA ALA A 134 -7.41 -4.10 -6.69
C ALA A 134 -8.72 -3.31 -6.52
N LEU A 135 -9.73 -3.92 -5.90
CA LEU A 135 -10.99 -3.26 -5.60
C LEU A 135 -10.76 -2.04 -4.69
N GLN A 136 -10.01 -2.18 -3.61
CA GLN A 136 -9.65 -1.07 -2.74
C GLN A 136 -8.86 0.02 -3.46
N ARG A 137 -7.91 -0.36 -4.32
CA ARG A 137 -7.15 0.61 -5.11
C ARG A 137 -8.07 1.38 -6.07
N SER A 138 -9.03 0.71 -6.69
CA SER A 138 -10.05 1.34 -7.55
C SER A 138 -10.89 2.35 -6.76
N ILE A 139 -11.36 1.98 -5.56
CA ILE A 139 -12.10 2.88 -4.65
C ILE A 139 -11.24 4.11 -4.29
N ARG A 140 -9.99 3.91 -3.87
CA ARG A 140 -9.07 5.02 -3.51
C ARG A 140 -8.81 5.98 -4.66
N ARG A 141 -8.73 5.46 -5.89
CA ARG A 141 -8.58 6.27 -7.11
C ARG A 141 -9.92 6.78 -7.66
N LYS A 142 -11.02 6.57 -6.93
CA LYS A 142 -12.39 6.97 -7.31
C LYS A 142 -12.80 6.45 -8.70
N SER A 143 -12.29 5.28 -9.08
CA SER A 143 -12.66 4.62 -10.32
C SER A 143 -13.73 3.57 -10.03
N VAL A 144 -14.90 3.75 -10.64
CA VAL A 144 -15.97 2.76 -10.66
C VAL A 144 -15.86 1.79 -11.85
N ARG A 145 -14.91 2.04 -12.77
CA ARG A 145 -14.73 1.22 -13.96
C ARG A 145 -13.91 -0.03 -13.64
N ILE A 146 -14.61 -1.14 -13.52
CA ILE A 146 -14.06 -2.50 -13.48
C ILE A 146 -14.30 -3.13 -14.86
N PRO A 147 -13.28 -3.64 -15.57
CA PRO A 147 -13.46 -4.27 -16.88
C PRO A 147 -14.42 -5.46 -16.85
N ILE A 148 -15.24 -5.62 -17.89
CA ILE A 148 -16.25 -6.68 -17.99
C ILE A 148 -15.63 -8.08 -17.81
N ALA A 149 -14.46 -8.34 -18.40
CA ALA A 149 -13.75 -9.60 -18.23
C ALA A 149 -13.48 -9.92 -16.75
N PHE A 150 -13.10 -8.92 -15.95
CA PHE A 150 -12.89 -9.11 -14.51
C PHE A 150 -14.21 -9.25 -13.75
N GLN A 151 -15.28 -8.57 -14.17
CA GLN A 151 -16.62 -8.79 -13.58
C GLN A 151 -17.10 -10.24 -13.78
N VAL A 152 -16.89 -10.82 -14.96
CA VAL A 152 -17.22 -12.23 -15.23
C VAL A 152 -16.43 -13.17 -14.31
N ILE A 153 -15.14 -12.89 -14.10
CA ILE A 153 -14.30 -13.65 -13.16
C ILE A 153 -14.88 -13.57 -11.74
N LEU A 154 -15.26 -12.38 -11.27
CA LEU A 154 -15.86 -12.20 -9.94
C LEU A 154 -17.16 -13.00 -9.80
N VAL A 155 -18.04 -12.96 -10.79
CA VAL A 155 -19.30 -13.72 -10.78
C VAL A 155 -19.04 -15.22 -10.72
N LYS A 156 -18.08 -15.73 -11.51
CA LYS A 156 -17.71 -17.16 -11.46
C LYS A 156 -17.21 -17.58 -10.08
N ILE A 157 -16.33 -16.78 -9.47
CA ILE A 157 -15.83 -17.05 -8.12
C ILE A 157 -16.96 -17.09 -7.09
N LEU A 158 -17.89 -16.12 -7.17
CA LEU A 158 -19.05 -16.09 -6.28
C LEU A 158 -19.91 -17.33 -6.46
N LEU A 159 -20.26 -17.71 -7.69
CA LEU A 159 -21.07 -18.89 -7.97
C LEU A 159 -20.40 -20.19 -7.48
N SER A 160 -19.10 -20.35 -7.71
CA SER A 160 -18.33 -21.51 -7.22
C SER A 160 -18.15 -21.54 -5.70
N SER A 161 -18.47 -20.46 -4.99
CA SER A 161 -18.42 -20.43 -3.52
C SER A 161 -19.76 -20.86 -2.87
N PHE A 162 -20.82 -21.01 -3.67
CA PHE A 162 -22.16 -21.42 -3.22
C PHE A 162 -22.52 -22.86 -3.59
N GLU A 163 -21.68 -23.56 -4.37
CA GLU A 163 -21.76 -25.01 -4.61
C GLU A 163 -20.85 -25.77 -3.64
#